data_AF-A0A9Y2JPA9-F1
#
_entry.id   AF-A0A9Y2JPA9-F1
#
_cell.length_a   1.000
_cell.length_b   1.000
_cell.length_c   1.000
_cell.angle_alpha   90.00
_cell.angle_beta   90.00
_cell.angle_gamma   90.00
#
_symmetry.space_group_name_H-M   'P 1'
#
loop_
_entity.id
_entity.type
_entity.pdbx_description
1 polymer ?
#
loop_
_entity_poly.entity_id
_entity_poly.type
_entity_poly.pdbx_seq_one_letter_code
_entity_poly.pdbx_strand_id
1 'polypeptide(L)'
;MKPARMTLTCYNDTHGYGWRHVDLFTHDAEGRELNWVHWQVPADGPDAADAVTARVEPLLRRTSDWRHAVSAGGVDYWVADAEWAQP
;
A
#
# COMPACT_ATOMS: atom_id res chain seq x y z
N MET A 1 10.88 -4.52 22.14
CA MET A 1 10.06 -3.53 21.40
C MET A 1 9.50 -4.22 20.18
N LYS A 2 8.22 -4.02 19.83
CA LYS A 2 7.71 -4.50 18.55
C LYS A 2 8.35 -3.66 17.43
N PRO A 3 8.76 -4.28 16.30
CA PRO A 3 9.29 -3.52 15.16
C PRO A 3 8.20 -2.59 14.60
N ALA A 4 8.65 -1.51 13.95
CA ALA A 4 7.75 -0.62 13.20
C ALA A 4 6.99 -1.43 12.14
N ARG A 5 5.70 -1.17 11.97
CA ARG A 5 4.84 -1.89 11.02
C ARG A 5 4.73 -1.07 9.74
N MET A 6 4.85 -1.71 8.59
CA MET A 6 4.60 -1.06 7.31
C MET A 6 3.42 -1.71 6.60
N THR A 7 2.59 -0.90 5.96
CA THR A 7 1.42 -1.36 5.21
C THR A 7 1.35 -0.67 3.87
N LEU A 8 1.22 -1.47 2.82
CA LEU A 8 0.85 -0.99 1.50
C LEU A 8 -0.67 -0.89 1.40
N THR A 9 -1.17 0.18 0.78
CA THR A 9 -2.59 0.39 0.52
C THR A 9 -2.80 0.87 -0.92
N CYS A 10 -3.75 0.28 -1.64
CA CYS A 10 -4.18 0.76 -2.95
C CYS A 10 -5.70 0.73 -3.07
N TYR A 11 -6.24 1.47 -4.04
CA TYR A 11 -7.69 1.70 -4.18
C TYR A 11 -8.14 1.46 -5.63
N ASN A 12 -9.44 1.28 -5.80
CA ASN A 12 -10.10 1.53 -7.09
C ASN A 12 -10.52 2.99 -7.19
N ASP A 13 -10.26 3.62 -8.33
CA ASP A 13 -10.79 4.94 -8.64
C ASP A 13 -12.26 4.89 -9.08
N THR A 14 -13.15 4.43 -8.20
CA THR A 14 -14.59 4.22 -8.45
C THR A 14 -15.31 5.48 -8.95
N HIS A 15 -14.80 6.67 -8.59
CA HIS A 15 -15.41 7.96 -8.93
C HIS A 15 -14.72 8.69 -10.10
N GLY A 16 -13.65 8.12 -10.67
CA GLY A 16 -12.90 8.72 -11.78
C GLY A 16 -12.15 9.99 -11.41
N TYR A 17 -11.71 10.12 -10.15
CA TYR A 17 -10.94 11.27 -9.66
C TYR A 17 -9.45 11.21 -10.05
N GLY A 18 -9.02 10.15 -10.73
CA GLY A 18 -7.64 9.88 -11.06
C GLY A 18 -6.85 9.30 -9.91
N TRP A 19 -7.49 8.71 -8.89
CA TRP A 19 -6.87 8.18 -7.67
C TRP A 19 -6.18 6.83 -7.86
N ARG A 20 -5.46 6.67 -8.97
CA ARG A 20 -4.65 5.48 -9.25
C ARG A 20 -3.30 5.62 -8.55
N HIS A 21 -3.23 5.14 -7.32
CA HIS A 21 -2.00 5.14 -6.53
C HIS A 21 -1.87 3.94 -5.59
N VAL A 22 -0.64 3.74 -5.12
CA VAL A 22 -0.31 2.88 -3.98
C VAL A 22 0.47 3.69 -2.96
N ASP A 23 0.11 3.52 -1.70
CA ASP A 23 0.71 4.19 -0.55
C ASP A 23 1.41 3.18 0.35
N LEU A 24 2.60 3.52 0.85
CA LEU A 24 3.24 2.83 1.96
C LEU A 24 3.13 3.69 3.22
N PHE A 25 2.47 3.18 4.24
CA PHE A 25 2.43 3.79 5.56
C PHE A 25 3.38 3.07 6.51
N THR A 26 4.10 3.83 7.33
CA THR A 26 4.93 3.28 8.42
C THR A 26 4.33 3.69 9.75
N HIS A 27 4.27 2.76 10.71
CA HIS A 27 3.67 2.98 12.01
C HIS A 27 4.64 2.60 13.13
N ASP A 28 4.56 3.32 14.24
CA ASP A 28 5.24 2.94 15.49
C ASP A 28 4.61 1.67 16.10
N ALA A 29 5.21 1.19 17.19
CA ALA A 29 4.74 0.01 17.90
C ALA A 29 3.36 0.18 18.54
N GLU A 30 2.89 1.41 18.72
CA GLU A 30 1.57 1.78 19.25
C GLU A 30 0.54 2.02 18.14
N GLY A 31 0.95 1.88 16.87
CA GLY A 31 0.09 2.04 15.71
C GLY A 31 -0.07 3.49 15.23
N ARG A 32 0.73 4.44 15.73
CA ARG A 32 0.73 5.81 15.21
C ARG A 32 1.47 5.87 13.88
N GLU A 33 0.88 6.50 12.88
CA GLU A 33 1.56 6.77 11.62
C GLU A 33 2.78 7.67 11.86
N LEU A 34 3.92 7.26 11.31
CA LEU A 34 5.19 7.96 11.39
C LEU A 34 5.57 8.61 10.06
N ASN A 35 5.34 7.91 8.95
CA ASN A 35 5.65 8.38 7.60
C ASN A 35 4.74 7.73 6.56
N TRP A 36 4.71 8.36 5.39
CA TRP A 36 3.96 7.93 4.22
C TRP A 36 4.76 8.16 2.94
N VAL A 37 4.71 7.20 2.02
CA VAL A 37 5.25 7.30 0.65
C VAL A 37 4.15 6.98 -0.34
N HIS A 38 4.10 7.71 -1.45
CA HIS A 38 3.04 7.66 -2.44
C HIS A 38 3.61 7.44 -3.84
N TRP A 39 3.05 6.47 -4.59
CA TRP A 39 3.38 6.25 -5.99
C TRP A 39 2.13 6.22 -6.85
N GLN A 40 2.17 6.92 -7.99
CA GLN A 40 1.15 6.78 -9.02
C GLN A 40 1.26 5.43 -9.72
N VAL A 41 0.12 4.83 -10.03
CA VAL A 41 0.03 3.58 -10.77
C VAL A 41 -0.79 3.77 -12.06
N PRO A 42 -0.53 2.97 -13.12
CA PRO A 42 -1.23 3.14 -14.39
C PRO A 42 -2.68 2.64 -14.37
N ALA A 43 -3.02 1.74 -13.43
CA ALA A 43 -4.32 1.10 -13.29
C ALA A 43 -4.65 0.90 -11.81
N ASP A 44 -5.91 0.63 -11.52
CA ASP A 44 -6.38 0.38 -10.16
C ASP A 44 -5.93 -0.98 -9.62
N GLY A 45 -5.96 -1.09 -8.29
CA GLY A 45 -5.90 -2.38 -7.61
C GLY A 45 -4.50 -2.99 -7.43
N PRO A 46 -4.45 -4.19 -6.84
CA PRO A 46 -3.23 -4.78 -6.28
C PRO A 46 -2.18 -5.14 -7.34
N ASP A 47 -2.58 -5.59 -8.52
CA ASP A 47 -1.65 -6.02 -9.57
C ASP A 47 -0.81 -4.83 -10.09
N ALA A 48 -1.45 -3.68 -10.26
CA ALA A 48 -0.77 -2.45 -10.69
C ALA A 48 0.13 -1.89 -9.60
N ALA A 49 -0.32 -1.97 -8.34
CA ALA A 49 0.45 -1.59 -7.17
C ALA A 49 1.73 -2.44 -7.02
N ASP A 50 1.60 -3.77 -7.11
CA ASP A 50 2.73 -4.70 -7.03
C ASP A 50 3.72 -4.46 -8.18
N ALA A 51 3.24 -4.25 -9.42
CA ALA A 51 4.10 -4.01 -10.57
C ALA A 51 4.92 -2.71 -10.46
N VAL A 52 4.31 -1.62 -9.97
CA VAL A 52 5.02 -0.34 -9.80
C VAL A 52 6.00 -0.42 -8.64
N THR A 53 5.57 -0.91 -7.48
CA THR A 53 6.44 -1.02 -6.29
C THR A 53 7.64 -1.92 -6.54
N ALA A 54 7.46 -3.06 -7.20
CA ALA A 54 8.58 -3.94 -7.56
C ALA A 54 9.61 -3.28 -8.49
N ARG A 55 9.17 -2.35 -9.35
CA ARG A 55 10.05 -1.61 -10.28
C ARG A 55 10.78 -0.47 -9.59
N VAL A 56 10.06 0.32 -8.77
CA VAL A 56 10.58 1.56 -8.19
C VAL A 56 11.28 1.36 -6.85
N GLU A 57 10.87 0.35 -6.09
CA GLU A 57 11.41 -0.01 -4.78
C GLU A 57 11.75 -1.51 -4.72
N PRO A 58 12.82 -1.98 -5.38
CA PRO A 58 13.13 -3.42 -5.50
C PRO A 58 13.40 -4.14 -4.17
N LEU A 59 13.69 -3.38 -3.11
CA LEU A 59 13.88 -3.91 -1.77
C LEU A 59 12.58 -3.95 -0.95
N LEU A 60 11.51 -3.27 -1.38
CA LEU A 60 10.22 -3.33 -0.71
C LEU A 60 9.54 -4.64 -1.06
N ARG A 61 9.13 -5.39 -0.03
CA ARG A 61 8.43 -6.66 -0.21
C ARG A 61 7.17 -6.68 0.62
N ARG A 62 6.08 -7.05 -0.02
CA ARG A 62 4.85 -7.42 0.66
C ARG A 62 5.05 -8.76 1.39
N THR A 63 4.64 -8.84 2.65
CA THR A 63 4.80 -10.01 3.53
C THR A 63 3.48 -10.70 3.88
N SER A 64 2.36 -10.14 3.43
CA SER A 64 1.04 -10.76 3.53
C SER A 64 0.33 -10.72 2.19
N ASP A 65 -0.73 -11.52 2.01
CA ASP A 65 -1.66 -11.29 0.91
C ASP A 65 -2.33 -9.92 1.01
N TRP A 66 -2.77 -9.40 -0.14
CA TRP A 66 -3.64 -8.24 -0.21
C TRP A 66 -4.99 -8.59 0.41
N ARG A 67 -5.40 -7.80 1.41
CA ARG A 67 -6.70 -7.93 2.06
C ARG A 67 -7.64 -6.88 1.49
N HIS A 68 -8.65 -7.35 0.78
CA HIS A 68 -9.71 -6.52 0.20
C HIS A 68 -10.71 -6.06 1.26
N ALA A 69 -11.16 -4.81 1.12
CA ALA A 69 -12.27 -4.25 1.86
C ALA A 69 -12.96 -3.15 1.03
N VAL A 70 -14.13 -2.73 1.48
CA VAL A 70 -14.91 -1.66 0.85
C VAL A 70 -15.07 -0.53 1.87
N SER A 71 -14.76 0.70 1.45
CA SER A 71 -14.90 1.88 2.31
C SER A 71 -16.36 2.21 2.58
N ALA A 72 -16.64 3.06 3.57
CA ALA A 72 -18.00 3.53 3.83
C ALA A 72 -18.65 4.24 2.62
N GLY A 73 -17.83 4.77 1.70
CA GLY A 73 -18.26 5.40 0.45
C GLY A 73 -18.33 4.44 -0.75
N GLY A 74 -18.20 3.13 -0.54
CA GLY A 74 -18.30 2.13 -1.62
C GLY A 74 -17.04 1.97 -2.47
N VAL A 75 -15.89 2.47 -2.02
CA VAL A 75 -14.63 2.34 -2.75
C VAL A 75 -13.91 1.05 -2.34
N ASP A 76 -13.60 0.18 -3.30
CA ASP A 76 -12.74 -0.98 -3.06
C ASP A 76 -11.31 -0.54 -2.74
N TYR A 77 -10.74 -1.15 -1.72
CA TYR A 77 -9.34 -0.95 -1.37
C TYR A 77 -8.71 -2.24 -0.87
N TRP A 78 -7.39 -2.29 -0.94
CA TRP A 78 -6.59 -3.42 -0.50
C TRP A 78 -5.50 -2.94 0.42
N VAL A 79 -5.23 -3.72 1.47
CA VAL A 79 -4.12 -3.48 2.40
C VAL A 79 -3.28 -4.72 2.54
N ALA A 80 -1.97 -4.57 2.52
CA ALA A 80 -1.03 -5.64 2.81
C ALA A 80 0.09 -5.18 3.74
N ASP A 81 0.63 -6.11 4.53
CA ASP A 81 1.83 -5.84 5.31
C ASP A 81 3.06 -5.88 4.38
N ALA A 82 4.06 -5.05 4.68
CA ALA A 82 5.27 -4.95 3.89
C ALA A 82 6.50 -4.73 4.78
N GLU A 83 7.67 -5.03 4.24
CA GLU A 83 8.97 -4.82 4.88
C GLU A 83 10.03 -4.47 3.83
N TRP A 84 11.06 -3.74 4.25
CA TRP A 84 12.27 -3.55 3.44
C TRP A 84 13.23 -4.73 3.64
N ALA A 85 13.59 -5.39 2.55
CA ALA A 85 14.69 -6.33 2.54
C ALA A 85 16.02 -5.61 2.77
N GLN A 86 16.97 -6.28 3.42
CA GLN A 86 18.34 -5.79 3.49
C GLN A 86 19.07 -6.05 2.16
N PRO A 87 19.94 -5.12 1.70
CA PRO A 87 20.77 -5.30 0.51
C PRO A 87 21.76 -6.46 0.63
#